data_AF-A0A645GJ16-F1
#
_entry.id   AF-A0A645GJ16-F1
#
_cell.length_a   1.000
_cell.length_b   1.000
_cell.length_c   1.000
_cell.angle_alpha   90.00
_cell.angle_beta   90.00
_cell.angle_gamma   90.00
#
_symmetry.space_group_name_H-M   'P 1'
#
loop_
_entity.id
_entity.type
_entity.pdbx_description
1 polymer ?
#
loop_
_entity_poly.entity_id
_entity_poly.type
_entity_poly.pdbx_seq_one_letter_code
_entity_poly.pdbx_strand_id
1 'polypeptide(L)'
;MVICFGLAWPASICKSWKSKSTGGKSLSFLFIILTGYAAGIVHVVLDYEGFSWILILYGLNAVMVGIDTCLYFRNKRIESQLEK
;
A
#
# COMPACT_ATOMS: atom_id res chain seq x y z
N MET A 1 13.44 -6.40 -7.63
CA MET A 1 12.18 -6.72 -6.94
C MET A 1 11.38 -5.49 -6.52
N VAL A 2 11.96 -4.54 -5.77
CA VAL A 2 11.22 -3.40 -5.18
C VAL A 2 10.48 -2.53 -6.22
N ILE A 3 11.06 -2.33 -7.41
CA ILE A 3 10.42 -1.53 -8.48
C ILE A 3 9.19 -2.25 -9.05
N CYS A 4 9.31 -3.52 -9.44
CA CYS A 4 8.17 -4.29 -9.96
C CYS A 4 7.08 -4.48 -8.91
N PHE A 5 7.47 -4.66 -7.64
CA PHE A 5 6.53 -4.70 -6.52
C PHE A 5 5.85 -3.34 -6.31
N GLY A 6 6.61 -2.25 -6.49
CA GLY A 6 6.12 -0.88 -6.55
C GLY A 6 5.04 -0.67 -7.60
N LEU A 7 5.20 -1.22 -8.79
CA LEU A 7 4.24 -1.10 -9.89
C LEU A 7 2.93 -1.86 -9.65
N ALA A 8 2.91 -2.85 -8.74
CA ALA A 8 1.68 -3.54 -8.37
C ALA A 8 0.68 -2.60 -7.66
N TRP A 9 1.17 -1.60 -6.92
CA TRP A 9 0.34 -0.67 -6.16
C TRP A 9 -0.45 0.32 -7.04
N PRO A 10 0.14 1.03 -8.03
CA PRO A 10 -0.60 1.84 -8.98
C PRO A 10 -1.71 1.05 -9.69
N ALA A 11 -1.42 -0.18 -10.11
CA ALA A 11 -2.43 -1.04 -10.73
C ALA A 11 -3.56 -1.39 -9.74
N SER A 12 -3.22 -1.70 -8.49
CA SER A 12 -4.18 -1.95 -7.41
C SER A 12 -5.07 -0.72 -7.13
N ILE A 13 -4.48 0.47 -7.06
CA ILE A 13 -5.16 1.75 -6.80
C ILE A 13 -6.11 2.09 -7.96
N CYS A 14 -5.63 2.02 -9.20
CA CYS A 14 -6.45 2.26 -10.40
C CYS A 14 -7.65 1.31 -10.44
N LYS A 15 -7.44 0.03 -10.11
CA LYS A 15 -8.53 -0.95 -10.04
C LYS A 15 -9.52 -0.62 -8.92
N SER A 16 -9.07 -0.27 -7.72
CA SER A 16 -9.96 0.11 -6.62
C SER A 16 -10.74 1.39 -6.93
N TRP A 17 -10.12 2.36 -7.59
CA TRP A 17 -10.78 3.60 -7.97
C TRP A 17 -11.88 3.33 -9.00
N LYS A 18 -11.57 2.56 -10.05
CA LYS A 18 -12.52 2.28 -11.14
C LYS A 18 -13.64 1.34 -10.70
N SER A 19 -13.32 0.31 -9.91
CA SER A 19 -14.28 -0.72 -9.51
C SER A 19 -15.24 -0.27 -8.40
N LYS A 20 -14.85 0.71 -7.57
CA LYS A 20 -15.58 1.17 -6.36
C LYS A 20 -16.02 0.07 -5.37
N SER A 21 -15.61 -1.17 -5.56
CA SER A 21 -15.88 -2.31 -4.67
C SER A 21 -14.61 -2.68 -3.89
N THR A 22 -14.80 -3.27 -2.72
CA THR A 22 -13.73 -3.87 -1.93
C THR A 22 -13.50 -5.35 -2.26
N GLY A 23 -14.31 -5.92 -3.15
CA GLY A 23 -14.28 -7.33 -3.53
C GLY A 23 -12.91 -7.81 -4.02
N GLY A 24 -12.37 -8.83 -3.34
CA GLY A 24 -11.10 -9.50 -3.69
C GLY A 24 -9.83 -8.89 -3.09
N LYS A 25 -9.92 -7.79 -2.31
CA LYS A 25 -8.76 -7.23 -1.58
C LYS A 25 -8.72 -7.72 -0.13
N SER A 26 -7.60 -8.32 0.26
CA SER A 26 -7.33 -8.72 1.64
C SER A 26 -6.71 -7.56 2.42
N LEU A 27 -7.51 -6.97 3.32
CA LEU A 27 -7.08 -5.91 4.24
C LEU A 27 -5.90 -6.37 5.11
N SER A 28 -5.94 -7.63 5.58
CA SER A 28 -4.87 -8.22 6.38
C SER A 28 -3.55 -8.30 5.60
N PHE A 29 -3.61 -8.67 4.32
CA PHE A 29 -2.42 -8.69 3.45
C PHE A 29 -1.82 -7.28 3.30
N LEU A 30 -2.66 -6.26 3.17
CA LEU A 30 -2.24 -4.87 3.05
C LEU A 30 -1.52 -4.39 4.33
N PHE A 31 -2.04 -4.77 5.51
CA PHE A 31 -1.41 -4.49 6.80
C PHE A 31 -0.06 -5.20 6.97
N ILE A 32 0.02 -6.48 6.60
CA ILE A 32 1.28 -7.25 6.65
C ILE A 32 2.35 -6.55 5.82
N ILE A 33 2.01 -6.13 4.60
CA ILE A 33 2.96 -5.44 3.73
C ILE A 33 3.34 -4.06 4.30
N LEU A 34 2.38 -3.31 4.84
CA LEU A 34 2.67 -2.02 5.50
C LEU A 34 3.66 -2.19 6.66
N THR A 35 3.46 -3.22 7.51
CA THR A 35 4.39 -3.53 8.61
C THR A 35 5.76 -3.97 8.11
N GLY A 36 5.82 -4.74 7.02
CA GLY A 36 7.08 -5.13 6.38
C GLY A 36 7.85 -3.93 5.83
N TYR A 37 7.17 -2.99 5.17
CA TYR A 37 7.79 -1.74 4.71
C TYR A 37 8.28 -0.88 5.87
N ALA A 38 7.50 -0.76 6.96
CA ALA A 38 7.92 -0.03 8.15
C ALA A 38 9.18 -0.64 8.78
N ALA A 39 9.23 -1.97 8.93
CA ALA A 39 10.41 -2.67 9.43
C ALA A 39 11.64 -2.47 8.53
N GLY A 40 11.46 -2.53 7.20
CA GLY A 40 12.52 -2.26 6.24
C GLY A 40 13.05 -0.83 6.29
N ILE A 41 12.15 0.16 6.44
CA ILE A 41 12.53 1.57 6.63
C ILE A 41 13.32 1.73 7.93
N VAL A 42 12.85 1.14 9.04
CA VAL A 42 13.56 1.19 10.33
C VAL A 42 14.95 0.57 10.21
N HIS A 43 15.08 -0.58 9.56
CA HIS A 43 16.38 -1.21 9.34
C HIS A 43 17.34 -0.30 8.53
N VAL A 44 16.87 0.31 7.44
CA VAL A 44 17.68 1.22 6.61
C VAL A 44 18.01 2.54 7.32
N VAL A 45 17.13 3.03 8.20
CA VAL A 45 17.41 4.21 9.03
C VAL A 45 18.44 3.90 10.11
N LEU A 46 18.46 2.68 10.63
CA LEU A 46 19.45 2.22 11.60
C LEU A 46 20.80 1.88 10.93
N ASP A 47 20.80 1.42 9.68
CA ASP A 47 22.00 1.19 8.87
C ASP A 47 22.44 2.47 8.14
N TYR A 48 23.33 3.24 8.76
CA TYR A 48 23.77 4.57 8.33
C TYR A 48 24.42 4.63 6.93
N GLU A 49 24.85 3.51 6.35
CA GLU A 49 25.60 3.47 5.08
C GLU A 49 24.71 3.40 3.82
N GLY A 50 23.41 3.13 3.94
CA GLY A 50 22.54 2.75 2.81
C GLY A 50 21.48 3.76 2.37
N PHE A 51 21.56 5.02 2.81
CA PHE A 51 20.43 5.97 2.84
C PHE A 51 19.86 6.42 1.47
N SER A 52 20.52 6.13 0.35
CA SER A 52 20.33 6.90 -0.90
C SER A 52 19.06 6.58 -1.71
N TRP A 53 18.82 5.32 -2.08
CA TRP A 53 17.78 4.98 -3.09
C TRP A 53 16.74 3.98 -2.57
N ILE A 54 17.17 3.03 -1.74
CA ILE A 54 16.28 2.02 -1.16
C ILE A 54 15.26 2.68 -0.23
N LEU A 55 15.69 3.65 0.59
CA LEU A 55 14.80 4.36 1.50
C LEU A 55 13.68 5.11 0.74
N ILE A 56 14.03 5.80 -0.35
CA ILE A 56 13.06 6.51 -1.19
C ILE A 56 12.06 5.53 -1.81
N LEU A 57 12.54 4.41 -2.35
CA LEU A 57 11.67 3.38 -2.91
C LEU A 57 10.74 2.74 -1.87
N TYR A 58 11.24 2.44 -0.68
CA TYR A 58 10.44 1.88 0.42
C TYR A 58 9.41 2.89 0.92
N GLY A 59 9.79 4.15 1.09
CA GLY A 59 8.89 5.23 1.47
C GLY A 59 7.79 5.45 0.43
N LEU A 60 8.15 5.47 -0.86
CA LEU A 60 7.17 5.60 -1.95
C LEU A 60 6.18 4.42 -1.96
N ASN A 61 6.67 3.19 -1.78
CA ASN A 61 5.82 2.00 -1.68
C ASN A 61 4.87 2.10 -0.48
N ALA A 62 5.37 2.50 0.70
CA ALA A 62 4.55 2.66 1.89
C ALA A 62 3.44 3.71 1.68
N VAL A 63 3.74 4.83 1.02
CA VAL A 63 2.74 5.84 0.65
C VAL A 63 1.69 5.28 -0.30
N MET A 64 2.10 4.54 -1.35
CA MET A 64 1.15 3.92 -2.29
C MET A 64 0.24 2.91 -1.59
N VAL A 65 0.79 2.04 -0.73
CA VAL A 65 0.01 1.11 0.09
C VAL A 65 -0.95 1.85 1.00
N GLY A 66 -0.51 2.94 1.63
CA GLY A 66 -1.35 3.80 2.47
C GLY A 66 -2.51 4.43 1.70
N ILE A 67 -2.27 4.92 0.49
CA ILE A 67 -3.31 5.44 -0.42
C ILE A 67 -4.31 4.33 -0.76
N ASP A 68 -3.85 3.14 -1.16
CA ASP A 68 -4.74 2.01 -1.47
C ASP A 68 -5.56 1.57 -0.25
N THR A 69 -4.97 1.62 0.94
CA THR A 69 -5.65 1.33 2.22
C THR A 69 -6.75 2.36 2.50
N CYS A 70 -6.46 3.66 2.34
CA CYS A 70 -7.45 4.72 2.51
C CYS A 70 -8.59 4.58 1.49
N LEU A 71 -8.25 4.26 0.24
CA LEU A 71 -9.22 4.02 -0.84
C LEU A 71 -10.08 2.79 -0.55
N TYR A 72 -9.52 1.74 0.06
CA TYR A 72 -10.26 0.58 0.54
C TYR A 72 -11.29 0.97 1.60
N PHE A 73 -10.91 1.75 2.62
CA PHE A 73 -11.86 2.20 3.65
C PHE A 73 -12.97 3.08 3.05
N ARG A 74 -12.63 3.93 2.08
CA ARG A 74 -13.61 4.75 1.35
C ARG A 74 -14.60 3.88 0.58
N ASN A 75 -14.12 2.91 -0.20
CA ASN A 75 -14.99 1.99 -0.96
C ASN A 75 -15.85 1.15 -0.03
N LYS A 76 -15.29 0.66 1.09
CA LYS A 76 -16.03 -0.10 2.10
C LYS A 76 -17.21 0.70 2.65
N ARG A 77 -17.01 2.01 2.88
CA ARG A 77 -18.09 2.90 3.32
C ARG A 77 -19.17 3.03 2.26
N ILE A 78 -18.80 3.22 0.99
CA ILE A 78 -19.76 3.31 -0.14
C ILE A 78 -20.57 2.02 -0.28
N GLU A 79 -19.91 0.86 -0.21
CA GLU A 79 -20.53 -0.46 -0.32
C GLU A 79 -21.55 -0.68 0.82
N SER A 80 -21.21 -0.29 2.06
CA SER A 80 -22.14 -0.37 3.20
C SER A 80 -23.37 0.56 3.11
N GLN A 81 -23.32 1.60 2.26
CA GLN A 81 -24.45 2.49 2.02
C GLN A 81 -25.34 1.98 0.87
N LEU A 82 -24.79 1.16 -0.03
CA LEU A 82 -25.54 0.54 -1.14
C LEU A 82 -26.28 -0.73 -0.70
N GLU A 83 -25.81 -1.41 0.35
CA GLU A 83 -26.48 -2.58 0.95
C GLU A 83 -27.60 -2.23 1.94
N LYS A 84 -27.82 -0.94 2.24
CA LYS A 84 -28.93 -0.44 3.07
C LYS A 84 -30.07 0.07 2.20
#